data_AF-A0A969EX55-F1
#
_entry.id   AF-A0A969EX55-F1
#
_cell.length_a   1.000
_cell.length_b   1.000
_cell.length_c   1.000
_cell.angle_alpha   90.00
_cell.angle_beta   90.00
_cell.angle_gamma   90.00
#
_symmetry.space_group_name_H-M   'P 1'
#
loop_
_entity.id
_entity.type
_entity.pdbx_description
1 polymer ?
#
loop_
_entity_poly.entity_id
_entity_poly.type
_entity_poly.pdbx_seq_one_letter_code
_entity_poly.pdbx_strand_id
1 'polypeptide(L)'
;MNSLTLAETVGQTYGLCGPDVLSWKAIIERLGQVSGKRKWTLPAPALFIKPLAALLEGFEFFPITQGQITMLMDGNTCVTPTPFSLFGVTPTRFDEATLAYLKQS
;
A
#
# COMPACT_ATOMS: atom_id res chain seq x y z
N MET A 1 21.26 7.65 1.21
CA MET A 1 20.62 6.45 1.77
C MET A 1 21.75 5.48 2.11
N ASN A 2 22.01 5.29 3.41
CA ASN A 2 23.31 4.78 3.89
C ASN A 2 23.25 3.35 4.45
N SER A 3 22.19 2.60 4.12
CA SER A 3 22.03 1.24 4.66
C SER A 3 23.17 0.29 4.31
N LEU A 4 23.80 0.49 3.14
CA LEU A 4 24.89 -0.35 2.62
C LEU A 4 26.28 -0.02 3.22
N THR A 5 26.41 1.12 3.89
CA THR A 5 27.70 1.62 4.39
C THR A 5 27.80 1.59 5.92
N LEU A 6 26.69 1.36 6.61
CA LEU A 6 26.61 1.32 8.07
C LEU A 6 26.78 -0.11 8.58
N ALA A 7 27.85 -0.40 9.30
CA ALA A 7 28.10 -1.75 9.83
C ALA A 7 27.02 -2.24 10.82
N GLU A 8 26.35 -1.31 11.51
CA GLU A 8 25.27 -1.57 12.46
C GLU A 8 23.95 -2.07 11.82
N THR A 9 23.83 -2.02 10.49
CA THR A 9 22.64 -2.49 9.76
C THR A 9 22.73 -3.96 9.37
N VAL A 10 23.92 -4.58 9.50
CA VAL A 10 24.15 -5.98 9.12
C VAL A 10 23.35 -6.91 10.04
N GLY A 11 22.59 -7.82 9.42
CA GLY A 11 21.75 -8.79 10.14
C GLY A 11 20.49 -8.20 10.79
N GLN A 12 20.20 -6.92 10.55
CA GLN A 12 19.01 -6.26 11.09
C GLN A 12 17.82 -6.39 10.14
N THR A 13 16.61 -6.47 10.71
CA THR A 13 15.35 -6.42 9.96
C THR A 13 14.61 -5.15 10.33
N TYR A 14 14.21 -4.37 9.31
CA TYR A 14 13.50 -3.12 9.52
C TYR A 14 12.17 -3.11 8.78
N GLY A 15 11.11 -2.69 9.49
CA GLY A 15 9.84 -2.36 8.84
C GLY A 15 9.96 -1.04 8.07
N LEU A 16 9.52 -1.02 6.81
CA LEU A 16 9.50 0.17 5.97
C LEU A 16 8.06 0.62 5.72
N CYS A 17 7.56 1.50 6.58
CA CYS A 17 6.23 2.11 6.48
C CYS A 17 6.30 3.62 6.27
N GLY A 18 5.31 4.18 5.58
CA GLY A 18 5.16 5.61 5.40
C GLY A 18 4.91 6.38 6.70
N PRO A 19 4.87 7.72 6.64
CA PRO A 19 4.70 8.57 7.82
C PRO A 19 3.28 8.53 8.40
N ASP A 20 2.31 7.98 7.65
CA ASP A 20 0.90 7.87 8.05
C ASP A 20 0.44 6.42 7.94
N VAL A 21 -0.40 5.99 8.90
CA VAL A 21 -1.18 4.75 8.77
C VAL A 21 -2.50 5.09 8.08
N LEU A 22 -2.76 4.46 6.93
CA LEU A 22 -3.95 4.72 6.12
C LEU A 22 -4.86 3.51 6.07
N SER A 23 -6.16 3.76 6.17
CA SER A 23 -7.16 2.74 5.85
C SER A 23 -7.26 2.56 4.33
N TRP A 24 -7.71 1.38 3.92
CA TRP A 24 -8.02 1.11 2.51
C TRP A 24 -8.94 2.16 1.89
N LYS A 25 -9.97 2.57 2.65
CA LYS A 25 -10.90 3.63 2.24
C LYS A 25 -10.17 4.95 1.96
N ALA A 26 -9.29 5.38 2.87
CA ALA A 26 -8.52 6.61 2.69
C ALA A 26 -7.58 6.54 1.47
N ILE A 27 -6.99 5.38 1.19
CA ILE A 27 -6.17 5.16 -0.01
C ILE A 27 -7.01 5.35 -1.27
N ILE A 28 -8.15 4.67 -1.38
CA ILE A 28 -9.03 4.76 -2.56
C ILE A 28 -9.59 6.18 -2.75
N GLU A 29 -9.97 6.84 -1.67
CA GLU A 29 -10.45 8.23 -1.71
C GLU A 29 -9.38 9.18 -2.23
N ARG A 30 -8.14 9.10 -1.72
CA ARG A 30 -7.01 9.93 -2.19
C ARG A 30 -6.72 9.67 -3.67
N LEU A 31 -6.64 8.41 -4.09
CA LEU A 31 -6.42 8.07 -5.50
C LEU A 31 -7.54 8.62 -6.40
N GLY A 32 -8.80 8.49 -5.97
CA GLY A 32 -9.95 9.02 -6.70
C GLY A 32 -9.91 10.55 -6.86
N GLN A 33 -9.58 11.25 -5.77
CA GLN A 33 -9.42 12.71 -5.77
C GLN A 33 -8.33 13.15 -6.77
N VAL A 34 -7.14 12.54 -6.70
CA VAL A 34 -6.01 12.92 -7.55
C VAL A 34 -6.24 12.61 -9.02
N SER A 35 -6.84 11.46 -9.34
CA SER A 35 -7.18 11.08 -10.72
C SER A 35 -8.43 11.78 -11.28
N GLY A 36 -9.09 12.66 -10.52
CA GLY A 36 -10.36 13.29 -10.92
C GLY A 36 -11.51 12.28 -11.11
N LYS A 37 -11.38 11.05 -10.59
CA LYS A 37 -12.36 9.97 -10.74
C LYS A 37 -13.18 9.85 -9.46
N ARG A 38 -14.46 10.20 -9.52
CA ARG A 38 -15.38 9.97 -8.40
C ARG A 38 -15.81 8.50 -8.36
N LYS A 39 -15.03 7.67 -7.66
CA LYS A 39 -15.34 6.24 -7.49
C LYS A 39 -16.41 6.07 -6.41
N TRP A 40 -17.56 5.52 -6.79
CA TRP A 40 -18.51 4.99 -5.83
C TRP A 40 -17.86 3.82 -5.10
N THR A 41 -17.69 3.94 -3.79
CA THR A 41 -17.15 2.89 -2.95
C THR A 41 -18.30 2.06 -2.39
N LEU A 42 -18.43 0.82 -2.87
CA LEU A 42 -19.29 -0.17 -2.24
C LEU A 42 -18.47 -0.87 -1.15
N PRO A 43 -18.94 -0.95 0.11
CA PRO A 43 -18.32 -1.83 1.07
C PRO A 43 -18.47 -3.27 0.55
N ALA A 44 -17.37 -3.84 0.08
CA ALA A 44 -17.33 -5.22 -0.37
C ALA A 44 -16.73 -6.05 0.77
N PRO A 45 -17.55 -6.81 1.52
CA PRO A 45 -17.04 -7.63 2.60
C PRO A 45 -16.08 -8.66 2.03
N ALA A 46 -14.88 -8.76 2.59
CA ALA A 46 -13.85 -9.66 2.07
C ALA A 46 -14.29 -11.14 2.05
N LEU A 47 -15.28 -11.50 2.87
CA LEU A 47 -15.92 -12.82 2.90
C LEU A 47 -16.46 -13.25 1.53
N PHE A 48 -16.94 -12.31 0.71
CA PHE A 48 -17.49 -12.61 -0.62
C PHE A 48 -16.44 -12.48 -1.74
N ILE A 49 -15.42 -11.63 -1.56
CA ILE A 49 -14.40 -11.40 -2.59
C ILE A 49 -13.40 -12.56 -2.63
N LYS A 50 -13.02 -13.15 -1.48
CA LYS A 50 -12.10 -14.29 -1.42
C LYS A 50 -12.53 -15.50 -2.28
N PRO A 51 -13.76 -16.04 -2.13
CA PRO A 51 -14.21 -17.18 -2.94
C PRO A 51 -14.38 -16.81 -4.41
N LEU A 52 -14.82 -15.57 -4.70
CA LEU A 52 -14.93 -15.08 -6.08
C LEU A 52 -13.56 -15.02 -6.76
N ALA A 53 -12.55 -14.53 -6.05
CA ALA A 53 -11.19 -14.48 -6.56
C ALA A 53 -10.59 -15.87 -6.75
N ALA A 54 -10.82 -16.82 -5.83
CA ALA A 54 -10.37 -18.20 -6.00
C ALA A 54 -10.97 -18.87 -7.25
N LEU A 55 -12.21 -18.54 -7.59
CA LEU A 55 -12.88 -19.07 -8.79
C LEU A 55 -12.38 -18.40 -10.08
N LEU A 56 -11.98 -17.13 -10.01
CA LEU A 56 -11.69 -16.31 -11.19
C LEU A 56 -10.20 -16.00 -11.41
N GLU A 57 -9.31 -16.30 -10.48
CA GLU A 57 -7.87 -15.98 -10.57
C GLU A 57 -7.11 -16.67 -11.71
N GLY A 58 -7.67 -17.74 -12.28
CA GLY A 58 -7.12 -18.42 -13.46
C GLY A 58 -7.47 -17.75 -14.79
N PHE A 59 -8.31 -16.71 -14.80
CA PHE A 59 -8.69 -15.99 -16.01
C PHE A 59 -7.97 -14.66 -16.12
N GLU A 60 -7.42 -14.36 -17.29
CA GLU A 60 -6.67 -13.12 -17.57
C GLU A 60 -7.49 -11.83 -17.37
N PHE A 61 -8.82 -11.91 -17.43
CA PHE A 61 -9.70 -10.74 -17.23
C PHE A 61 -9.91 -10.36 -15.76
N PHE A 62 -9.57 -11.24 -14.80
CA PHE A 62 -9.81 -10.99 -13.38
C PHE A 62 -8.59 -10.32 -12.74
N PRO A 63 -8.72 -9.09 -12.22
CA PRO A 63 -7.55 -8.24 -11.94
C PRO A 63 -6.81 -8.55 -10.64
N ILE A 64 -7.32 -9.42 -9.77
CA ILE A 64 -6.80 -9.63 -8.41
C ILE A 64 -6.91 -11.11 -8.00
N THR A 65 -5.88 -11.69 -7.38
CA THR A 65 -5.90 -13.09 -6.90
C THR A 65 -6.41 -13.23 -5.47
N GLN A 66 -6.79 -14.46 -5.06
CA GLN A 66 -7.17 -14.73 -3.67
C GLN A 66 -6.02 -14.42 -2.70
N GLY A 67 -4.78 -14.73 -3.10
CA GLY A 67 -3.58 -14.42 -2.34
C GLY A 67 -3.39 -12.91 -2.12
N GLN A 68 -3.60 -12.10 -3.16
CA GLN A 68 -3.52 -10.64 -3.06
C GLN A 68 -4.60 -10.06 -2.14
N ILE A 69 -5.83 -10.59 -2.18
CA ILE A 69 -6.89 -10.18 -1.26
C ILE A 69 -6.52 -10.54 0.18
N THR A 70 -6.01 -11.74 0.41
CA THR A 70 -5.57 -12.18 1.74
C THR A 70 -4.46 -11.28 2.29
N MET A 71 -3.44 -10.99 1.49
CA MET A 71 -2.37 -10.07 1.84
C MET A 71 -2.88 -8.66 2.20
N LEU A 72 -3.91 -8.17 1.50
CA LEU A 72 -4.50 -6.87 1.81
C LEU A 72 -5.19 -6.82 3.19
N MET A 73 -5.70 -7.95 3.70
CA MET A 73 -6.37 -7.99 5.00
C MET A 73 -5.48 -8.32 6.18
N ASP A 74 -4.37 -9.02 5.96
CA ASP A 74 -3.45 -9.43 7.04
C ASP A 74 -2.80 -8.24 7.77
N GLY A 75 -2.98 -7.02 7.24
CA GLY A 75 -2.48 -5.79 7.82
C GLY A 75 -1.02 -5.58 7.46
N ASN A 76 -0.70 -4.45 6.85
CA ASN A 76 0.64 -4.13 6.36
C ASN A 76 1.24 -2.90 7.04
N THR A 77 0.92 -2.69 8.32
CA THR A 77 1.36 -1.54 9.12
C THR A 77 2.53 -1.89 10.04
N CYS A 78 3.47 -0.96 10.22
CA CYS A 78 4.58 -1.12 11.16
C CYS A 78 4.18 -0.62 12.56
N VAL A 79 4.52 -1.40 13.58
CA VAL A 79 4.30 -1.02 14.99
C VAL A 79 5.41 -0.12 15.50
N THR A 80 6.63 -0.30 14.97
CA THR A 80 7.81 0.47 15.36
C THR A 80 8.08 1.63 14.40
N PRO A 81 8.67 2.73 14.88
CA PRO A 81 9.13 3.82 14.01
C PRO A 81 10.07 3.29 12.93
N THR A 82 9.89 3.78 11.71
CA THR A 82 10.77 3.42 10.59
C THR A 82 12.17 3.97 10.79
N PRO A 83 13.23 3.24 10.38
CA PRO A 83 14.62 3.67 10.51
C PRO A 83 15.00 4.75 9.48
N PHE A 84 14.06 5.55 8.99
CA PHE A 84 14.36 6.53 7.94
C PHE A 84 15.38 7.57 8.41
N SER A 85 15.34 7.95 9.69
CA SER A 85 16.37 8.81 10.30
C SER A 85 17.76 8.17 10.27
N LEU A 86 17.87 6.87 10.57
CA LEU A 86 19.11 6.08 10.51
C LEU A 86 19.73 6.12 9.11
N PHE A 87 18.90 6.09 8.07
CA PHE A 87 19.35 6.08 6.68
C PHE A 87 19.47 7.47 6.04
N GLY A 88 19.16 8.54 6.77
CA GLY A 88 19.11 9.92 6.26
C GLY A 88 18.04 10.11 5.18
N VAL A 89 16.93 9.38 5.28
CA VAL A 89 15.80 9.43 4.34
C VAL A 89 14.67 10.22 4.96
N THR A 90 14.06 11.13 4.19
CA THR A 90 12.81 11.77 4.60
C THR A 90 11.65 11.01 3.96
N PRO A 91 10.69 10.48 4.74
CA PRO A 91 9.56 9.75 4.17
C PRO A 91 8.65 10.67 3.35
N THR A 92 8.28 10.20 2.17
CA THR A 92 7.32 10.87 1.29
C THR A 92 5.90 10.57 1.77
N ARG A 93 5.07 11.60 1.95
CA ARG A 93 3.66 11.44 2.32
C ARG A 93 2.86 10.90 1.14
N PHE A 94 1.78 10.18 1.42
CA PHE A 94 0.86 9.68 0.39
C PHE A 94 -0.26 10.71 0.16
N ASP A 95 0.01 11.79 -0.56
CA ASP A 95 -0.91 12.92 -0.74
C ASP A 95 -1.00 13.35 -2.21
N GLU A 96 -1.78 14.39 -2.49
CA GLU A 96 -1.99 14.84 -3.86
C GLU A 96 -0.71 15.28 -4.56
N ALA A 97 0.22 15.93 -3.85
CA ALA A 97 1.45 16.43 -4.44
C ALA A 97 2.33 15.26 -4.92
N THR A 98 2.42 14.21 -4.12
CA THR A 98 3.27 13.04 -4.42
C THR A 98 2.60 12.07 -5.38
N LEU A 99 1.27 12.09 -5.44
CA LEU A 99 0.46 11.28 -6.36
C LEU A 99 0.18 11.99 -7.70
N ALA A 100 0.74 13.18 -7.95
CA ALA A 100 0.48 13.97 -9.15
C ALA A 100 0.73 13.21 -10.48
N TYR A 101 1.55 12.16 -10.48
CA TYR A 101 1.77 11.28 -11.63
C TYR A 101 0.49 10.58 -12.13
N LEU A 102 -0.54 10.45 -11.28
CA LEU A 102 -1.84 9.86 -11.63
C LEU A 102 -2.77 10.82 -12.41
N LYS A 103 -2.38 12.09 -12.57
CA LYS A 103 -3.13 13.07 -13.38
C LYS A 103 -2.92 12.88 -14.89
N GLN A 104 -1.90 12.10 -15.28
CA GLN A 104 -1.50 11.90 -16.69
C GLN A 104 -1.99 10.57 -17.29
N SER A 105 -2.88 9.85 -16.58
CA SER A 105 -3.33 8.49 -16.91
C SER A 105 -4.85 8.35 -17.09
#